data_AF-A0A7Y0JRB4-F1
#
_entry.id   AF-A0A7Y0JRB4-F1
#
_cell.length_a   1.000
_cell.length_b   1.000
_cell.length_c   1.000
_cell.angle_alpha   90.00
_cell.angle_beta   90.00
_cell.angle_gamma   90.00
#
_symmetry.space_group_name_H-M   'P 1'
#
loop_
_entity.id
_entity.type
_entity.pdbx_description
1 polymer ?
#
loop_
_entity_poly.entity_id
_entity_poly.type
_entity_poly.pdbx_seq_one_letter_code
_entity_poly.pdbx_strand_id
1 'polypeptide(L)'
;MAEPYLGSLTPPGVMISGHGVHRLQDPTGIRAAEIEGRLRAQIADAQQRIPELLSEIADITASADPLTLYSQSQVVADLIRSAHPGAAGFGIEALTEFYGGLVTAMPEHDVLDRLGRDFAPKLLYLVAGLLREYGTAEHQLQQSRIIMDHQEDSLTRARRFLEFEHRFDRMTGYPVQLRQIFNAVVGSLAGRSIKQLGYALSDALTAADAYHAVLKQRSDVIRSQLGVTGDGLVLPDNPGERLLTLFASRAHVAASVAAPLEDDLPGLLAERTGLPRERLTAVLKALATPLGSQPELQTLGDTNALRRRPVIGLPDGRYLWPRPGDFSQVALDWAADVCQLDDDL
;
A
#
# COMPACT_ATOMS: atom_id res chain seq x y z
N MET A 1 -18.36 22.31 1.84
CA MET A 1 -18.75 20.97 2.34
C MET A 1 -17.47 20.26 2.71
N ALA A 2 -17.28 19.96 4.00
CA ALA A 2 -16.08 19.27 4.47
C ALA A 2 -16.18 17.80 4.07
N GLU A 3 -15.16 17.29 3.38
CA GLU A 3 -14.99 15.84 3.16
C GLU A 3 -14.94 15.13 4.52
N PRO A 4 -15.57 13.95 4.67
CA PRO A 4 -15.54 13.23 5.92
C PRO A 4 -14.10 12.87 6.31
N TYR A 5 -13.78 13.26 7.53
CA TYR A 5 -12.46 13.30 8.14
C TYR A 5 -11.95 11.91 8.53
N LEU A 6 -10.77 11.51 8.03
CA LEU A 6 -10.10 10.24 8.36
C LEU A 6 -9.53 10.21 9.80
N GLY A 7 -9.44 11.36 10.49
CA GLY A 7 -9.10 11.38 11.91
C GLY A 7 -10.30 11.12 12.85
N SER A 8 -11.50 10.92 12.31
CA SER A 8 -12.67 10.43 13.03
C SER A 8 -13.09 9.10 12.42
N LEU A 9 -12.20 8.12 12.49
CA LEU A 9 -12.61 6.71 12.42
C LEU A 9 -13.55 6.34 13.58
N THR A 10 -13.70 7.22 14.56
CA THR A 10 -14.86 7.26 15.45
C THR A 10 -15.98 8.11 14.86
N PRO A 11 -17.23 7.62 14.75
CA PRO A 11 -18.35 8.48 14.40
C PRO A 11 -18.40 9.72 15.32
N PRO A 12 -18.90 10.87 14.85
CA PRO A 12 -19.05 12.05 15.71
C PRO A 12 -19.86 11.66 16.95
N GLY A 13 -19.19 11.68 18.12
CA GLY A 13 -19.79 11.32 19.41
C GLY A 13 -19.08 10.24 20.22
N VAL A 14 -18.03 9.58 19.73
CA VAL A 14 -17.33 8.52 20.51
C VAL A 14 -15.81 8.65 20.40
N MET A 15 -15.19 9.67 21.02
CA MET A 15 -13.75 9.60 21.31
C MET A 15 -13.53 8.67 22.51
N ILE A 16 -13.09 7.43 22.28
CA ILE A 16 -12.58 6.56 23.34
C ILE A 16 -11.05 6.65 23.29
N SER A 17 -10.49 7.62 24.01
CA SER A 17 -9.07 7.57 24.38
C SER A 17 -8.84 6.37 25.31
N GLY A 18 -7.58 5.99 25.60
CA GLY A 18 -7.29 4.95 26.61
C GLY A 18 -7.90 5.21 28.00
N HIS A 19 -8.36 6.44 28.27
CA HIS A 19 -9.16 6.79 29.46
C HIS A 19 -10.67 6.51 29.32
N GLY A 20 -11.18 6.31 28.10
CA GLY A 20 -12.57 5.98 27.79
C GLY A 20 -12.94 4.51 28.04
N VAL A 21 -11.97 3.59 28.05
CA VAL A 21 -12.20 2.18 28.41
C VAL A 21 -12.54 2.05 29.90
N HIS A 22 -12.02 2.95 30.75
CA HIS A 22 -12.34 3.00 32.18
C HIS A 22 -13.69 3.66 32.51
N ARG A 23 -14.40 4.25 31.52
CA ARG A 23 -15.72 4.88 31.70
C ARG A 23 -16.90 4.01 31.21
N LEU A 24 -16.71 2.71 31.04
CA LEU A 24 -17.79 1.74 30.89
C LEU A 24 -18.33 1.24 32.24
N GLN A 25 -18.25 2.07 33.29
CA GLN A 25 -18.97 1.84 34.54
C GLN A 25 -20.14 2.82 34.62
N ASP A 26 -21.18 2.57 33.82
CA ASP A 26 -22.51 3.11 34.11
C ASP A 26 -23.19 2.14 35.09
N PRO A 27 -23.49 2.54 36.34
CA PRO A 27 -24.13 1.67 37.32
C PRO A 27 -25.56 1.23 36.92
N THR A 28 -26.14 1.78 35.85
CA THR A 28 -27.46 1.41 35.34
C THR A 28 -27.44 0.32 34.26
N GLY A 29 -26.29 0.02 33.64
CA GLY A 29 -26.16 -0.98 32.57
C GLY A 29 -26.80 -0.62 31.22
N ILE A 30 -27.66 0.41 31.16
CA ILE A 30 -28.43 0.82 29.97
C ILE A 30 -27.50 1.34 28.86
N ARG A 31 -26.54 2.21 29.19
CA ARG A 31 -25.56 2.72 28.20
C ARG A 31 -24.62 1.63 27.68
N ALA A 32 -24.29 0.64 28.49
CA ALA A 32 -23.45 -0.48 28.06
C ALA A 32 -24.17 -1.34 27.02
N ALA A 33 -25.44 -1.68 27.25
CA ALA A 33 -26.26 -2.43 26.32
C ALA A 33 -26.50 -1.68 25.00
N GLU A 34 -26.69 -0.36 25.04
CA GLU A 34 -26.82 0.47 23.83
C GLU A 34 -25.53 0.52 23.01
N ILE A 35 -24.37 0.66 23.66
CA ILE A 35 -23.05 0.62 23.01
C ILE A 35 -22.82 -0.75 22.40
N GLU A 36 -23.07 -1.82 23.14
CA GLU A 36 -22.93 -3.20 22.67
C GLU A 36 -23.85 -3.49 21.47
N GLY A 37 -25.10 -3.01 21.52
CA GLY A 37 -26.04 -3.10 20.40
C GLY A 37 -25.53 -2.37 19.15
N ARG A 38 -24.95 -1.18 19.30
CA ARG A 38 -24.34 -0.42 18.19
C ARG A 38 -23.11 -1.13 17.62
N LEU A 39 -22.23 -1.66 18.46
CA LEU A 39 -21.04 -2.39 18.03
C LEU A 39 -21.42 -3.68 17.29
N ARG A 40 -22.43 -4.43 17.77
CA ARG A 40 -22.97 -5.59 17.06
C ARG A 40 -23.52 -5.23 15.68
N ALA A 41 -24.25 -4.12 15.58
CA ALA A 41 -24.76 -3.65 14.31
C ALA A 41 -23.63 -3.26 13.34
N GLN A 42 -22.59 -2.58 13.84
CA GLN A 42 -21.39 -2.24 13.05
C GLN A 42 -20.64 -3.49 12.57
N ILE A 43 -20.50 -4.51 13.42
CA ILE A 43 -19.89 -5.79 13.04
C ILE A 43 -20.71 -6.46 11.94
N ALA A 44 -22.03 -6.55 12.10
CA ALA A 44 -22.90 -7.21 11.12
C ALA A 44 -22.89 -6.48 9.76
N ASP A 45 -22.97 -5.16 9.79
CA ASP A 45 -22.90 -4.31 8.58
C ASP A 45 -21.55 -4.47 7.87
N ALA A 46 -20.44 -4.36 8.60
CA ALA A 46 -19.11 -4.54 8.03
C ALA A 46 -18.90 -5.96 7.45
N GLN A 47 -19.36 -7.00 8.16
CA GLN A 47 -19.27 -8.39 7.70
C GLN A 47 -20.03 -8.64 6.39
N GLN A 48 -21.15 -7.93 6.20
CA GLN A 48 -21.89 -7.99 4.94
C GLN A 48 -21.23 -7.15 3.84
N ARG A 49 -20.75 -5.95 4.17
CA ARG A 49 -20.26 -4.98 3.19
C ARG A 49 -18.87 -5.32 2.65
N ILE A 50 -18.00 -5.95 3.44
CA ILE A 50 -16.62 -6.29 3.01
C ILE A 50 -16.61 -7.16 1.74
N PRO A 51 -17.32 -8.31 1.68
CA PRO A 51 -17.37 -9.13 0.46
C PRO A 51 -17.93 -8.38 -0.77
N GLU A 52 -18.95 -7.54 -0.58
CA GLU A 52 -19.52 -6.72 -1.65
C GLU A 52 -18.48 -5.74 -2.21
N LEU A 53 -17.76 -5.04 -1.33
CA LEU A 53 -16.71 -4.10 -1.71
C LEU A 53 -15.55 -4.79 -2.42
N LEU A 54 -15.14 -5.98 -1.98
CA LEU A 54 -14.11 -6.77 -2.67
C LEU A 54 -14.56 -7.17 -4.07
N SER A 55 -15.82 -7.58 -4.23
CA SER A 55 -16.40 -7.88 -5.55
C SER A 55 -16.43 -6.64 -6.45
N GLU A 56 -16.86 -5.48 -5.93
CA GLU A 56 -16.89 -4.22 -6.68
C GLU A 56 -15.48 -3.77 -7.10
N ILE A 57 -14.47 -3.94 -6.23
CA ILE A 57 -13.07 -3.67 -6.56
C ILE A 57 -12.60 -4.60 -7.68
N ALA A 58 -12.87 -5.90 -7.56
CA ALA A 58 -12.49 -6.90 -8.56
C ALA A 58 -13.11 -6.60 -9.94
N ASP A 59 -14.39 -6.22 -9.98
CA ASP A 59 -15.09 -5.85 -11.22
C ASP A 59 -14.46 -4.64 -11.90
N ILE A 60 -14.12 -3.59 -11.13
CA ILE A 60 -13.45 -2.40 -11.67
C ILE A 60 -12.07 -2.78 -12.21
N THR A 61 -11.27 -3.50 -11.43
CA THR A 61 -9.95 -3.93 -11.86
C THR A 61 -10.02 -4.82 -13.09
N ALA A 62 -11.08 -5.62 -13.22
CA ALA A 62 -11.26 -6.49 -14.37
C ALA A 62 -11.54 -5.76 -15.69
N SER A 63 -12.03 -4.52 -15.60
CA SER A 63 -12.32 -3.66 -16.74
C SER A 63 -11.13 -2.82 -17.24
N ALA A 64 -9.95 -2.96 -16.63
CA ALA A 64 -8.76 -2.16 -16.92
C ALA A 64 -7.51 -3.03 -17.13
N ASP A 65 -6.39 -2.39 -17.50
CA ASP A 65 -5.06 -2.95 -17.25
C ASP A 65 -4.78 -2.88 -15.73
N PRO A 66 -4.73 -4.02 -15.01
CA PRO A 66 -4.62 -4.04 -13.56
C PRO A 66 -3.25 -3.54 -13.06
N LEU A 67 -2.17 -3.75 -13.81
CA LEU A 67 -0.83 -3.29 -13.45
C LEU A 67 -0.71 -1.78 -13.58
N THR A 68 -1.22 -1.24 -14.69
CA THR A 68 -1.26 0.20 -14.93
C THR A 68 -2.15 0.89 -13.89
N LEU A 69 -3.35 0.35 -13.62
CA LEU A 69 -4.26 0.90 -12.61
C LEU A 69 -3.66 0.84 -11.20
N TYR A 70 -3.00 -0.26 -10.83
CA TYR A 70 -2.26 -0.37 -9.57
C TYR A 70 -1.15 0.69 -9.48
N SER A 71 -0.31 0.82 -10.50
CA SER A 71 0.76 1.82 -10.45
C SER A 71 0.24 3.26 -10.38
N GLN A 72 -0.87 3.57 -11.04
CA GLN A 72 -1.51 4.89 -10.94
C GLN A 72 -2.10 5.13 -9.54
N SER A 73 -2.67 4.09 -8.90
CA SER A 73 -3.21 4.19 -7.53
C SER A 73 -2.13 4.56 -6.52
N GLN A 74 -0.89 4.11 -6.73
CA GLN A 74 0.24 4.47 -5.87
C GLN A 74 0.57 5.96 -5.95
N VAL A 75 0.49 6.56 -7.15
CA VAL A 75 0.64 8.01 -7.31
C VAL A 75 -0.49 8.76 -6.61
N VAL A 76 -1.74 8.28 -6.72
CA VAL A 76 -2.87 8.90 -6.03
C VAL A 76 -2.68 8.89 -4.52
N ALA A 77 -2.22 7.76 -3.95
CA ALA A 77 -1.89 7.69 -2.53
C ALA A 77 -0.80 8.70 -2.14
N ASP A 78 0.25 8.85 -2.95
CA ASP A 78 1.29 9.85 -2.71
C ASP A 78 0.78 11.30 -2.80
N LEU A 79 -0.12 11.59 -3.74
CA LEU A 79 -0.77 12.90 -3.84
C LEU A 79 -1.63 13.19 -2.62
N ILE A 80 -2.39 12.21 -2.13
CA ILE A 80 -3.20 12.34 -0.91
C ILE A 80 -2.29 12.61 0.30
N ARG A 81 -1.23 11.80 0.46
CA ARG A 81 -0.26 11.94 1.55
C ARG A 81 0.42 13.31 1.57
N SER A 82 0.72 13.86 0.40
CA SER A 82 1.38 15.16 0.27
C SER A 82 0.42 16.35 0.48
N ALA A 83 -0.86 16.19 0.15
CA ALA A 83 -1.86 17.26 0.20
C ALA A 83 -2.62 17.35 1.52
N HIS A 84 -2.62 16.29 2.33
CA HIS A 84 -3.45 16.19 3.54
C HIS A 84 -2.60 15.97 4.81
N PRO A 85 -3.09 16.41 5.99
CA PRO A 85 -2.45 16.07 7.28
C PRO A 85 -2.31 14.56 7.47
N GLY A 86 -1.33 14.10 8.26
CA GLY A 86 -1.05 12.67 8.44
C GLY A 86 -2.28 11.83 8.85
N ALA A 87 -3.13 12.35 9.74
CA ALA A 87 -4.37 11.66 10.13
C ALA A 87 -5.37 11.47 8.96
N ALA A 88 -5.34 12.35 7.96
CA ALA A 88 -6.19 12.29 6.78
C ALA A 88 -5.64 11.37 5.68
N GLY A 89 -4.39 10.91 5.79
CA GLY A 89 -3.79 9.90 4.93
C GLY A 89 -3.59 8.54 5.62
N PHE A 90 -4.04 8.40 6.87
CA PHE A 90 -3.82 7.17 7.64
C PHE A 90 -4.41 5.94 6.93
N GLY A 91 -3.64 4.86 6.86
CA GLY A 91 -4.04 3.61 6.21
C GLY A 91 -3.99 3.62 4.68
N ILE A 92 -3.75 4.75 4.00
CA ILE A 92 -3.77 4.80 2.53
C ILE A 92 -2.75 3.85 1.89
N GLU A 93 -1.57 3.71 2.52
CA GLU A 93 -0.50 2.83 2.05
C GLU A 93 -0.84 1.36 2.28
N ALA A 94 -1.49 1.03 3.40
CA ALA A 94 -2.01 -0.31 3.63
C ALA A 94 -3.05 -0.71 2.59
N LEU A 95 -3.92 0.24 2.20
CA LEU A 95 -4.96 0.02 1.21
C LEU A 95 -4.39 -0.14 -0.21
N THR A 96 -3.41 0.68 -0.61
CA THR A 96 -2.77 0.50 -1.91
C THR A 96 -1.89 -0.74 -1.96
N GLU A 97 -1.18 -1.08 -0.88
CA GLU A 97 -0.45 -2.35 -0.75
C GLU A 97 -1.39 -3.55 -0.89
N PHE A 98 -2.52 -3.54 -0.17
CA PHE A 98 -3.57 -4.57 -0.27
C PHE A 98 -4.10 -4.68 -1.69
N TYR A 99 -4.36 -3.55 -2.36
CA TYR A 99 -4.79 -3.55 -3.76
C TYR A 99 -3.75 -4.18 -4.69
N GLY A 100 -2.46 -3.87 -4.49
CA GLY A 100 -1.39 -4.56 -5.21
C GLY A 100 -1.39 -6.06 -4.94
N GLY A 101 -1.71 -6.47 -3.71
CA GLY A 101 -1.87 -7.85 -3.34
C GLY A 101 -3.06 -8.56 -4.02
N LEU A 102 -4.18 -7.86 -4.22
CA LEU A 102 -5.29 -8.37 -5.03
C LEU A 102 -4.85 -8.57 -6.47
N VAL A 103 -4.09 -7.62 -7.04
CA VAL A 103 -3.57 -7.73 -8.41
C VAL A 103 -2.60 -8.90 -8.56
N THR A 104 -1.71 -9.15 -7.60
CA THR A 104 -0.79 -10.30 -7.66
C THR A 104 -1.44 -11.64 -7.31
N ALA A 105 -2.63 -11.64 -6.71
CA ALA A 105 -3.44 -12.85 -6.51
C ALA A 105 -4.23 -13.25 -7.76
N MET A 106 -4.42 -12.34 -8.73
CA MET A 106 -5.13 -12.64 -9.97
C MET A 106 -4.42 -13.73 -10.77
N PRO A 107 -5.16 -14.59 -11.50
CA PRO A 107 -4.56 -15.52 -12.45
C PRO A 107 -3.68 -14.78 -13.46
N GLU A 108 -2.48 -15.32 -13.67
CA GLU A 108 -1.46 -14.70 -14.53
C GLU A 108 -2.02 -14.37 -15.93
N HIS A 109 -2.70 -15.33 -16.56
CA HIS A 109 -3.28 -15.15 -17.90
C HIS A 109 -4.29 -13.99 -17.96
N ASP A 110 -5.12 -13.82 -16.94
CA ASP A 110 -6.09 -12.72 -16.89
C ASP A 110 -5.39 -11.36 -16.87
N VAL A 111 -4.28 -11.23 -16.11
CA VAL A 111 -3.49 -10.00 -16.07
C VAL A 111 -2.83 -9.75 -17.42
N LEU A 112 -2.20 -10.77 -18.02
CA LEU A 112 -1.49 -10.66 -19.30
C LEU A 112 -2.42 -10.29 -20.46
N ASP A 113 -3.61 -10.87 -20.53
CA ASP A 113 -4.61 -10.59 -21.58
C ASP A 113 -5.17 -9.14 -21.53
N ARG A 114 -4.89 -8.42 -20.43
CA ARG A 114 -5.35 -7.06 -20.17
C ARG A 114 -4.26 -6.00 -20.27
N LEU A 115 -3.00 -6.38 -20.48
CA LEU A 115 -1.91 -5.42 -20.56
C LEU A 115 -2.12 -4.42 -21.70
N GLY A 116 -1.94 -3.13 -21.39
CA GLY A 116 -2.11 -2.05 -22.35
C GLY A 116 -3.56 -1.73 -22.72
N ARG A 117 -4.56 -2.33 -22.04
CA ARG A 117 -5.97 -1.92 -22.22
C ARG A 117 -6.16 -0.52 -21.67
N ASP A 118 -6.63 0.37 -22.53
CA ASP A 118 -7.07 1.71 -22.12
C ASP A 118 -8.26 1.62 -21.15
N PHE A 119 -8.28 2.50 -20.17
CA PHE A 119 -9.42 2.64 -19.26
C PHE A 119 -9.72 4.09 -18.95
N ALA A 120 -10.98 4.35 -18.61
CA ALA A 120 -11.42 5.70 -18.27
C ALA A 120 -10.77 6.16 -16.95
N PRO A 121 -10.19 7.37 -16.88
CA PRO A 121 -9.52 7.86 -15.67
C PRO A 121 -10.40 7.88 -14.41
N LYS A 122 -11.74 7.89 -14.58
CA LYS A 122 -12.68 7.75 -13.46
C LYS A 122 -12.49 6.46 -12.66
N LEU A 123 -12.04 5.37 -13.29
CA LEU A 123 -11.86 4.08 -12.60
C LEU A 123 -10.81 4.18 -11.49
N LEU A 124 -9.79 5.01 -11.67
CA LEU A 124 -8.75 5.26 -10.67
C LEU A 124 -9.33 5.83 -9.36
N TYR A 125 -10.30 6.74 -9.46
CA TYR A 125 -10.95 7.30 -8.28
C TYR A 125 -12.03 6.40 -7.71
N LEU A 126 -12.70 5.62 -8.56
CA LEU A 126 -13.66 4.62 -8.09
C LEU A 126 -12.94 3.56 -7.26
N VAL A 127 -11.82 2.99 -7.74
CA VAL A 127 -11.05 2.01 -6.96
C VAL A 127 -10.49 2.64 -5.67
N ALA A 128 -9.99 3.88 -5.71
CA ALA A 128 -9.52 4.57 -4.51
C ALA A 128 -10.66 4.81 -3.49
N GLY A 129 -11.87 5.13 -3.97
CA GLY A 129 -13.07 5.28 -3.14
C GLY A 129 -13.49 3.96 -2.49
N LEU A 130 -13.59 2.89 -3.28
CA LEU A 130 -13.93 1.56 -2.79
C LEU A 130 -12.91 1.02 -1.79
N LEU A 131 -11.61 1.22 -2.04
CA LEU A 131 -10.55 0.85 -1.09
C LEU A 131 -10.70 1.60 0.23
N ARG A 132 -11.10 2.87 0.21
CA ARG A 132 -11.35 3.65 1.43
C ARG A 132 -12.61 3.14 2.16
N GLU A 133 -13.68 2.82 1.45
CA GLU A 133 -14.88 2.22 2.04
C GLU A 133 -14.55 0.85 2.68
N TYR A 134 -13.76 0.03 1.98
CA TYR A 134 -13.28 -1.26 2.48
C TYR A 134 -12.43 -1.09 3.74
N GLY A 135 -11.45 -0.17 3.73
CA GLY A 135 -10.65 0.15 4.90
C GLY A 135 -11.47 0.63 6.09
N THR A 136 -12.55 1.37 5.82
CA THR A 136 -13.47 1.84 6.87
C THR A 136 -14.26 0.67 7.47
N ALA A 137 -14.79 -0.22 6.65
CA ALA A 137 -15.51 -1.41 7.10
C ALA A 137 -14.59 -2.36 7.90
N GLU A 138 -13.38 -2.61 7.40
CA GLU A 138 -12.34 -3.38 8.10
C GLU A 138 -11.96 -2.75 9.45
N HIS A 139 -11.75 -1.43 9.48
CA HIS A 139 -11.45 -0.71 10.72
C HIS A 139 -12.57 -0.89 11.75
N GLN A 140 -13.82 -0.66 11.33
CA GLN A 140 -15.00 -0.78 12.20
C GLN A 140 -15.15 -2.21 12.73
N LEU A 141 -14.98 -3.22 11.88
CA LEU A 141 -15.07 -4.62 12.27
C LEU A 141 -14.04 -4.96 13.36
N GLN A 142 -12.77 -4.60 13.14
CA GLN A 142 -11.69 -4.94 14.06
C GLN A 142 -11.79 -4.15 15.37
N GLN A 143 -12.04 -2.84 15.30
CA GLN A 143 -12.21 -2.01 16.49
C GLN A 143 -13.39 -2.48 17.33
N SER A 144 -14.52 -2.80 16.70
CA SER A 144 -15.71 -3.28 17.41
C SER A 144 -15.47 -4.61 18.11
N ARG A 145 -14.74 -5.55 17.48
CA ARG A 145 -14.34 -6.81 18.09
C ARG A 145 -13.41 -6.60 19.29
N ILE A 146 -12.41 -5.73 19.17
CA ILE A 146 -11.47 -5.41 20.27
C ILE A 146 -12.22 -4.81 21.46
N ILE A 147 -13.21 -3.94 21.21
CA ILE A 147 -14.00 -3.33 22.28
C ILE A 147 -14.92 -4.36 22.92
N MET A 148 -15.64 -5.17 22.14
CA MET A 148 -16.61 -6.14 22.63
C MET A 148 -16.01 -7.31 23.41
N ASP A 149 -14.76 -7.68 23.15
CA ASP A 149 -14.05 -8.74 23.87
C ASP A 149 -13.57 -8.26 25.25
N HIS A 150 -14.51 -7.80 26.07
CA HIS A 150 -14.32 -7.27 27.42
C HIS A 150 -13.69 -8.28 28.39
N GLN A 151 -13.72 -9.59 28.08
CA GLN A 151 -13.22 -10.67 28.94
C GLN A 151 -11.76 -11.07 28.69
N GLU A 152 -11.09 -10.47 27.70
CA GLU A 152 -9.69 -10.79 27.43
C GLU A 152 -8.75 -10.11 28.43
N ASP A 153 -7.71 -10.86 28.84
CA ASP A 153 -6.62 -10.33 29.65
C ASP A 153 -5.93 -9.13 28.96
N SER A 154 -5.22 -8.34 29.76
CA SER A 154 -4.59 -7.10 29.28
C SER A 154 -3.54 -7.34 28.19
N LEU A 155 -2.87 -8.49 28.19
CA LEU A 155 -1.84 -8.85 27.20
C LEU A 155 -2.47 -9.18 25.84
N THR A 156 -3.55 -9.94 25.84
CA THR A 156 -4.30 -10.31 24.63
C THR A 156 -4.89 -9.07 23.97
N ARG A 157 -5.45 -8.17 24.79
CA ARG A 157 -5.96 -6.88 24.31
C ARG A 157 -4.86 -6.01 23.72
N ALA A 158 -3.72 -5.88 24.41
CA ALA A 158 -2.56 -5.12 23.91
C ALA A 158 -2.04 -5.71 22.59
N ARG A 159 -1.92 -7.03 22.50
CA ARG A 159 -1.53 -7.73 21.27
C ARG A 159 -2.47 -7.42 20.13
N ARG A 160 -3.78 -7.47 20.34
CA ARG A 160 -4.77 -7.14 19.29
C ARG A 160 -4.72 -5.67 18.88
N PHE A 161 -4.46 -4.75 19.80
CA PHE A 161 -4.20 -3.35 19.45
C PHE A 161 -2.94 -3.21 18.58
N LEU A 162 -1.85 -3.90 18.93
CA LEU A 162 -0.63 -3.90 18.12
C LEU A 162 -0.84 -4.56 16.74
N GLU A 163 -1.61 -5.64 16.66
CA GLU A 163 -1.98 -6.27 15.38
C GLU A 163 -2.84 -5.32 14.52
N PHE A 164 -3.79 -4.61 15.14
CA PHE A 164 -4.62 -3.61 14.48
C PHE A 164 -3.77 -2.43 13.97
N GLU A 165 -2.91 -1.86 14.82
CA GLU A 165 -1.98 -0.80 14.44
C GLU A 165 -1.07 -1.28 13.31
N HIS A 166 -0.48 -2.47 13.43
CA HIS A 166 0.37 -3.03 12.39
C HIS A 166 -0.34 -3.07 11.04
N ARG A 167 -1.62 -3.46 10.96
CA ARG A 167 -2.37 -3.56 9.70
C ARG A 167 -2.53 -2.22 8.96
N PHE A 168 -2.74 -1.13 9.67
CA PHE A 168 -3.01 0.19 9.08
C PHE A 168 -1.80 1.12 9.09
N ASP A 169 -0.90 0.95 10.06
CA ASP A 169 0.37 1.66 10.16
C ASP A 169 1.42 0.97 9.29
N ARG A 170 1.22 1.14 7.98
CA ARG A 170 2.21 0.85 6.94
C ARG A 170 3.01 2.10 6.58
N MET A 171 2.96 3.14 7.42
CA MET A 171 3.41 4.48 7.06
C MET A 171 4.88 4.50 6.61
N THR A 172 5.13 5.16 5.49
CA THR A 172 6.48 5.48 4.99
C THR A 172 7.17 6.44 5.97
N GLY A 173 7.91 5.90 6.95
CA GLY A 173 8.61 6.65 8.00
C GLY A 173 10.13 6.45 8.02
N TYR A 174 10.90 7.52 7.93
CA TYR A 174 12.35 7.54 8.24
C TYR A 174 13.27 6.62 7.40
N PRO A 175 13.14 6.60 6.05
CA PRO A 175 13.98 5.73 5.20
C PRO A 175 15.49 5.97 5.41
N VAL A 176 15.89 7.20 5.74
CA VAL A 176 17.30 7.54 6.02
C VAL A 176 17.82 6.82 7.26
N GLN A 177 17.03 6.78 8.35
CA GLN A 177 17.40 6.12 9.59
C GLN A 177 17.36 4.59 9.45
N LEU A 178 16.31 4.07 8.82
CA LEU A 178 16.16 2.63 8.58
C LEU A 178 17.28 2.07 7.70
N ARG A 179 17.73 2.84 6.70
CA ARG A 179 18.89 2.47 5.88
C ARG A 179 20.16 2.28 6.69
N GLN A 180 20.44 3.19 7.63
CA GLN A 180 21.63 3.08 8.47
C GLN A 180 21.58 1.81 9.32
N ILE A 181 20.42 1.51 9.89
CA ILE A 181 20.18 0.30 10.66
C ILE A 181 20.38 -0.94 9.78
N PHE A 182 19.73 -0.97 8.62
CA PHE A 182 19.83 -2.10 7.68
C PHE A 182 21.28 -2.37 7.30
N ASN A 183 22.01 -1.35 6.84
CA ASN A 183 23.41 -1.49 6.43
C ASN A 183 24.32 -1.92 7.59
N ALA A 184 24.05 -1.46 8.81
CA ALA A 184 24.80 -1.89 10.00
C ALA A 184 24.57 -3.38 10.30
N VAL A 185 23.34 -3.87 10.13
CA VAL A 185 22.99 -5.29 10.34
C VAL A 185 23.60 -6.17 9.23
N VAL A 186 23.36 -5.83 7.96
CA VAL A 186 23.72 -6.74 6.85
C VAL A 186 25.13 -6.55 6.32
N GLY A 187 25.82 -5.45 6.65
CA GLY A 187 27.14 -5.13 6.09
C GLY A 187 28.19 -6.21 6.35
N SER A 188 28.16 -6.83 7.54
CA SER A 188 29.05 -7.95 7.89
C SER A 188 28.76 -9.25 7.11
N LEU A 189 27.58 -9.34 6.49
CA LEU A 189 27.11 -10.53 5.75
C LEU A 189 27.38 -10.43 4.25
N ALA A 190 27.97 -9.35 3.75
CA ALA A 190 28.15 -9.11 2.30
C ALA A 190 28.86 -10.27 1.59
N GLY A 191 30.00 -10.74 2.13
CA GLY A 191 30.74 -11.84 1.51
C GLY A 191 29.97 -13.16 1.49
N ARG A 192 29.21 -13.46 2.56
CA ARG A 192 28.39 -14.68 2.66
C ARG A 192 27.19 -14.63 1.72
N SER A 193 26.46 -13.52 1.73
CA SER A 193 25.30 -13.30 0.84
C SER A 193 25.71 -13.33 -0.63
N ILE A 194 26.82 -12.70 -1.03
CA ILE A 194 27.30 -12.79 -2.42
C ILE A 194 27.59 -14.24 -2.82
N LYS A 195 28.20 -15.03 -1.92
CA LYS A 195 28.54 -16.43 -2.21
C LYS A 195 27.31 -17.32 -2.33
N GLN A 196 26.29 -17.12 -1.49
CA GLN A 196 25.09 -17.96 -1.42
C GLN A 196 24.00 -17.51 -2.39
N LEU A 197 23.68 -16.22 -2.37
CA LEU A 197 22.57 -15.62 -3.09
C LEU A 197 22.99 -15.02 -4.44
N GLY A 198 24.29 -14.83 -4.68
CA GLY A 198 24.83 -14.17 -5.88
C GLY A 198 24.85 -12.63 -5.80
N TYR A 199 24.38 -12.04 -4.70
CA TYR A 199 24.34 -10.59 -4.44
C TYR A 199 24.54 -10.27 -2.96
N ALA A 200 24.96 -9.04 -2.64
CA ALA A 200 24.97 -8.59 -1.25
C ALA A 200 23.58 -8.12 -0.85
N LEU A 201 23.14 -8.40 0.38
CA LEU A 201 21.82 -7.94 0.87
C LEU A 201 21.64 -6.41 0.76
N SER A 202 22.72 -5.63 0.88
CA SER A 202 22.74 -4.19 0.65
C SER A 202 22.41 -3.75 -0.78
N ASP A 203 22.60 -4.63 -1.77
CA ASP A 203 22.34 -4.33 -3.18
C ASP A 203 20.84 -4.10 -3.44
N ALA A 204 19.95 -4.67 -2.61
CA ALA A 204 18.51 -4.44 -2.70
C ALA A 204 18.13 -2.98 -2.39
N LEU A 205 18.73 -2.37 -1.35
CA LEU A 205 18.51 -0.95 -1.08
C LEU A 205 19.16 -0.06 -2.13
N THR A 206 20.35 -0.43 -2.61
CA THR A 206 21.04 0.27 -3.71
C THR A 206 20.18 0.28 -4.98
N ALA A 207 19.59 -0.85 -5.34
CA ALA A 207 18.65 -0.97 -6.46
C ALA A 207 17.39 -0.12 -6.24
N ALA A 208 16.83 -0.15 -5.04
CA ALA A 208 15.66 0.63 -4.68
C ALA A 208 15.88 2.13 -4.83
N ASP A 209 17.00 2.68 -4.33
CA ASP A 209 17.28 4.11 -4.49
C ASP A 209 17.52 4.50 -5.93
N ALA A 210 18.27 3.69 -6.67
CA ALA A 210 18.58 3.95 -8.06
C ALA A 210 17.30 4.01 -8.88
N TYR A 211 16.37 3.09 -8.65
CA TYR A 211 15.09 3.11 -9.34
C TYR A 211 14.18 4.25 -8.86
N HIS A 212 14.15 4.53 -7.55
CA HIS A 212 13.41 5.68 -7.02
C HIS A 212 13.90 7.00 -7.66
N ALA A 213 15.21 7.18 -7.83
CA ALA A 213 15.78 8.34 -8.50
C ALA A 213 15.37 8.42 -9.98
N VAL A 214 15.29 7.29 -10.68
CA VAL A 214 14.80 7.21 -12.07
C VAL A 214 13.33 7.63 -12.15
N LEU A 215 12.46 7.09 -11.29
CA LEU A 215 11.05 7.45 -11.25
C LEU A 215 10.85 8.93 -10.90
N LYS A 216 11.62 9.45 -9.94
CA LYS A 216 11.61 10.87 -9.60
C LYS A 216 12.02 11.74 -10.79
N GLN A 217 13.13 11.40 -11.47
CA GLN A 217 13.58 12.13 -12.66
C GLN A 217 12.49 12.14 -13.75
N ARG A 218 11.84 11.02 -14.01
CA ARG A 218 10.72 10.93 -14.96
C ARG A 218 9.54 11.82 -14.54
N SER A 219 9.15 11.75 -13.26
CA SER A 219 8.09 12.59 -12.70
C SER A 219 8.42 14.08 -12.83
N ASP A 220 9.65 14.50 -12.55
CA ASP A 220 10.07 15.90 -12.64
C ASP A 220 10.00 16.41 -14.10
N VAL A 221 10.46 15.61 -15.07
CA VAL A 221 10.35 15.93 -16.50
C VAL A 221 8.88 16.07 -16.92
N ILE A 222 8.04 15.12 -16.55
CA ILE A 222 6.62 15.12 -16.92
C ILE A 222 5.90 16.31 -16.28
N ARG A 223 6.09 16.56 -14.99
CA ARG A 223 5.48 17.71 -14.31
C ARG A 223 5.90 19.04 -14.94
N SER A 224 7.16 19.14 -15.37
CA SER A 224 7.65 20.33 -16.10
C SER A 224 6.95 20.51 -17.47
N GLN A 225 6.73 19.42 -18.22
CA GLN A 225 6.04 19.44 -19.50
C GLN A 225 4.55 19.76 -19.36
N LEU A 226 3.92 19.29 -18.29
CA LEU A 226 2.52 19.54 -18.01
C LEU A 226 2.25 20.97 -17.51
N GLY A 227 3.29 21.77 -17.26
CA GLY A 227 3.13 23.11 -16.65
C GLY A 227 2.54 23.06 -15.24
N VAL A 228 2.54 21.88 -14.59
CA VAL A 228 2.01 21.65 -13.24
C VAL A 228 3.11 21.95 -12.23
N THR A 229 3.65 23.16 -12.29
CA THR A 229 4.48 23.73 -11.22
C THR A 229 3.56 24.56 -10.33
N GLY A 230 2.85 23.92 -9.39
CA GLY A 230 2.20 24.52 -8.21
C GLY A 230 1.15 25.63 -8.38
N ASP A 231 1.45 26.65 -9.18
CA ASP A 231 0.82 27.98 -9.20
C ASP A 231 0.13 28.32 -10.53
N GLY A 232 0.20 27.43 -11.53
CA GLY A 232 -0.27 27.70 -12.91
C GLY A 232 -1.67 27.17 -13.26
N LEU A 233 -2.33 26.41 -12.38
CA LEU A 233 -3.63 25.81 -12.70
C LEU A 233 -4.74 26.87 -12.57
N VAL A 234 -5.21 27.41 -13.70
CA VAL A 234 -6.37 28.31 -13.73
C VAL A 234 -7.61 27.50 -13.37
N LEU A 235 -8.13 27.73 -12.16
CA LEU A 235 -9.32 27.06 -11.67
C LEU A 235 -10.58 27.85 -12.04
N PRO A 236 -11.62 27.19 -12.56
CA PRO A 236 -12.92 27.83 -12.74
C PRO A 236 -13.46 28.44 -11.44
N ASP A 237 -14.24 29.50 -11.57
CA ASP A 237 -14.97 30.11 -10.45
C ASP A 237 -16.12 29.24 -9.97
N ASN A 238 -16.71 28.44 -10.88
CA ASN A 238 -17.75 27.47 -10.54
C ASN A 238 -17.17 26.33 -9.69
N PRO A 239 -17.70 26.07 -8.47
CA PRO A 239 -17.19 25.01 -7.59
C PRO A 239 -17.23 23.60 -8.20
N GLY A 240 -18.25 23.27 -9.00
CA GLY A 240 -18.38 21.97 -9.65
C GLY A 240 -17.35 21.77 -10.75
N GLU A 241 -17.17 22.78 -11.61
CA GLU A 241 -16.15 22.76 -12.66
C GLU A 241 -14.74 22.76 -12.07
N ARG A 242 -14.52 23.51 -10.99
CA ARG A 242 -13.26 23.51 -10.24
C ARG A 242 -12.89 22.12 -9.74
N LEU A 243 -13.84 21.41 -9.13
CA LEU A 243 -13.62 20.04 -8.69
C LEU A 243 -13.27 19.13 -9.86
N LEU A 244 -14.05 19.17 -10.95
CA LEU A 244 -13.79 18.37 -12.14
C LEU A 244 -12.39 18.65 -12.74
N THR A 245 -11.98 19.90 -12.83
CA THR A 245 -10.64 20.29 -13.31
C THR A 245 -9.54 19.75 -12.40
N LEU A 246 -9.70 19.83 -11.08
CA LEU A 246 -8.75 19.25 -10.13
C LEU A 246 -8.68 17.71 -10.25
N PHE A 247 -9.82 17.05 -10.40
CA PHE A 247 -9.89 15.59 -10.59
C PHE A 247 -9.19 15.17 -11.89
N ALA A 248 -9.50 15.83 -13.01
CA ALA A 248 -8.90 15.54 -14.30
C ALA A 248 -7.39 15.79 -14.29
N SER A 249 -6.94 16.90 -13.69
CA SER A 249 -5.52 17.21 -13.56
C SER A 249 -4.77 16.17 -12.73
N ARG A 250 -5.31 15.76 -11.58
CA ARG A 250 -4.70 14.74 -10.72
C ARG A 250 -4.69 13.35 -11.38
N ALA A 251 -5.75 12.97 -12.08
CA ALA A 251 -5.79 11.73 -12.84
C ALA A 251 -4.77 11.74 -13.97
N HIS A 252 -4.63 12.86 -14.66
CA HIS A 252 -3.64 13.02 -15.71
C HIS A 252 -2.22 12.90 -15.14
N VAL A 253 -1.92 13.57 -14.03
CA VAL A 253 -0.64 13.41 -13.33
C VAL A 253 -0.41 11.95 -12.94
N ALA A 254 -1.39 11.29 -12.32
CA ALA A 254 -1.27 9.88 -11.94
C ALA A 254 -0.98 8.96 -13.14
N ALA A 255 -1.69 9.16 -14.25
CA ALA A 255 -1.47 8.41 -15.48
C ALA A 255 -0.08 8.65 -16.09
N SER A 256 0.44 9.87 -16.01
CA SER A 256 1.72 10.21 -16.63
C SER A 256 2.92 9.85 -15.77
N VAL A 257 2.85 9.99 -14.43
CA VAL A 257 4.01 9.77 -13.55
C VAL A 257 4.05 8.39 -12.89
N ALA A 258 3.03 7.54 -13.13
CA ALA A 258 3.03 6.16 -12.68
C ALA A 258 4.30 5.43 -13.16
N ALA A 259 4.78 4.48 -12.35
CA ALA A 259 5.88 3.63 -12.76
C ALA A 259 5.45 2.77 -13.96
N PRO A 260 6.24 2.72 -15.03
CA PRO A 260 5.94 1.87 -16.15
C PRO A 260 6.27 0.41 -15.81
N LEU A 261 5.68 -0.50 -16.58
CA LEU A 261 6.18 -1.86 -16.70
C LEU A 261 7.50 -1.81 -17.50
N GLU A 262 8.61 -2.17 -16.88
CA GLU A 262 9.94 -2.04 -17.47
C GLU A 262 10.30 -3.28 -18.29
N ASP A 263 10.74 -3.06 -19.53
CA ASP A 263 11.24 -4.12 -20.41
C ASP A 263 12.59 -4.67 -19.96
N ASP A 264 13.45 -3.82 -19.38
CA ASP A 264 14.78 -4.20 -18.91
C ASP A 264 15.20 -3.46 -17.63
N LEU A 265 14.46 -3.71 -16.54
CA LEU A 265 14.80 -3.16 -15.23
C LEU A 265 16.21 -3.56 -14.74
N PRO A 266 16.70 -4.81 -14.91
CA PRO A 266 18.06 -5.17 -14.52
C PRO A 266 19.13 -4.35 -15.25
N GLY A 267 18.97 -4.14 -16.57
CA GLY A 267 19.88 -3.32 -17.36
C GLY A 267 19.89 -1.86 -16.93
N LEU A 268 18.71 -1.27 -16.77
CA LEU A 268 18.54 0.09 -16.27
C LEU A 268 19.23 0.29 -14.92
N LEU A 269 19.07 -0.65 -14.00
CA LEU A 269 19.72 -0.59 -12.68
C LEU A 269 21.23 -0.77 -12.77
N ALA A 270 21.73 -1.60 -13.69
CA ALA A 270 23.17 -1.83 -13.86
C ALA A 270 23.86 -0.55 -14.31
N GLU A 271 23.24 0.18 -15.25
CA GLU A 271 23.72 1.49 -15.69
C GLU A 271 23.73 2.54 -14.57
N ARG A 272 22.72 2.53 -13.70
CA ARG A 272 22.57 3.53 -12.63
C ARG A 272 23.46 3.26 -11.41
N THR A 273 23.72 2.00 -11.11
CA THR A 273 24.43 1.59 -9.89
C THR A 273 25.88 1.18 -10.14
N GLY A 274 26.23 0.81 -11.39
CA GLY A 274 27.51 0.19 -11.73
C GLY A 274 27.64 -1.26 -11.25
N LEU A 275 26.59 -1.86 -10.70
CA LEU A 275 26.58 -3.27 -10.30
C LEU A 275 26.40 -4.20 -11.52
N PRO A 276 26.94 -5.42 -11.49
CA PRO A 276 26.74 -6.39 -12.57
C PRO A 276 25.26 -6.70 -12.80
N ARG A 277 24.88 -6.84 -14.07
CA ARG A 277 23.49 -7.12 -14.48
C ARG A 277 22.96 -8.41 -13.86
N GLU A 278 23.78 -9.44 -13.78
CA GLU A 278 23.42 -10.75 -13.21
C GLU A 278 23.08 -10.61 -11.72
N ARG A 279 23.85 -9.78 -11.02
CA ARG A 279 23.64 -9.49 -9.60
C ARG A 279 22.31 -8.77 -9.37
N LEU A 280 22.02 -7.76 -10.18
CA LEU A 280 20.75 -7.04 -10.11
C LEU A 280 19.56 -7.89 -10.55
N THR A 281 19.75 -8.80 -11.51
CA THR A 281 18.75 -9.80 -11.88
C THR A 281 18.41 -10.69 -10.69
N ALA A 282 19.42 -11.14 -9.93
CA ALA A 282 19.21 -11.95 -8.72
C ALA A 282 18.49 -11.15 -7.62
N VAL A 283 18.89 -9.89 -7.39
CA VAL A 283 18.21 -8.98 -6.46
C VAL A 283 16.73 -8.80 -6.83
N LEU A 284 16.43 -8.50 -8.10
CA LEU A 284 15.06 -8.28 -8.57
C LEU A 284 14.21 -9.54 -8.44
N LYS A 285 14.75 -10.72 -8.76
CA LYS A 285 14.07 -12.01 -8.53
C LYS A 285 13.75 -12.23 -7.05
N ALA A 286 14.67 -11.88 -6.15
CA ALA A 286 14.44 -12.00 -4.72
C ALA A 286 13.42 -10.99 -4.17
N LEU A 287 13.29 -9.83 -4.82
CA LEU A 287 12.29 -8.80 -4.51
C LEU A 287 10.97 -9.01 -5.25
N ALA A 288 10.87 -10.01 -6.14
CA ALA A 288 9.71 -10.21 -6.99
C ALA A 288 8.61 -11.01 -6.28
N THR A 289 7.37 -10.53 -6.41
CA THR A 289 6.14 -11.27 -6.27
C THR A 289 5.63 -11.61 -7.67
N PRO A 290 5.67 -12.88 -8.10
CA PRO A 290 5.12 -13.29 -9.40
C PRO A 290 3.59 -13.12 -9.42
N LEU A 291 3.02 -12.91 -10.60
CA LEU A 291 1.56 -12.94 -10.78
C LEU A 291 0.99 -14.32 -10.44
N GLY A 292 -0.20 -14.34 -9.84
CA GLY A 292 -0.87 -15.57 -9.40
C GLY A 292 -0.15 -16.36 -8.31
N SER A 293 0.87 -15.79 -7.66
CA SER A 293 1.71 -16.51 -6.70
C SER A 293 1.15 -16.56 -5.27
N GLN A 294 0.16 -15.72 -4.96
CA GLN A 294 -0.39 -15.61 -3.62
C GLN A 294 -1.91 -15.88 -3.62
N PRO A 295 -2.45 -16.39 -2.49
CA PRO A 295 -3.89 -16.61 -2.37
C PRO A 295 -4.67 -15.30 -2.48
N GLU A 296 -5.95 -15.40 -2.83
CA GLU A 296 -6.86 -14.26 -2.85
C GLU A 296 -6.99 -13.66 -1.44
N LEU A 297 -6.66 -12.37 -1.31
CA LEU A 297 -6.72 -11.65 -0.05
C LEU A 297 -8.17 -11.22 0.25
N GLN A 298 -8.59 -11.40 1.50
CA GLN A 298 -9.93 -11.11 1.99
C GLN A 298 -9.94 -10.02 3.09
N THR A 299 -8.82 -9.84 3.78
CA THR A 299 -8.65 -8.85 4.85
C THR A 299 -7.27 -8.18 4.77
N LEU A 300 -7.15 -6.96 5.32
CA LEU A 300 -5.85 -6.31 5.54
C LEU A 300 -4.91 -7.09 6.47
N GLY A 301 -5.44 -8.08 7.20
CA GLY A 301 -4.66 -9.00 8.03
C GLY A 301 -3.98 -10.14 7.25
N ASP A 302 -4.36 -10.38 5.99
CA ASP A 302 -3.83 -11.50 5.22
C ASP A 302 -2.35 -11.28 4.86
N THR A 303 -1.64 -12.39 4.65
CA THR A 303 -0.22 -12.34 4.28
C THR A 303 -0.08 -11.92 2.83
N ASN A 304 0.24 -10.64 2.63
CA ASN A 304 0.52 -10.08 1.31
C ASN A 304 2.02 -10.20 1.00
N ALA A 305 2.41 -11.09 0.08
CA ALA A 305 3.82 -11.30 -0.27
C ALA A 305 4.45 -10.04 -0.89
N LEU A 306 3.64 -9.25 -1.62
CA LEU A 306 4.05 -7.98 -2.23
C LEU A 306 4.61 -6.99 -1.19
N ARG A 307 4.18 -7.10 0.07
CA ARG A 307 4.65 -6.24 1.16
C ARG A 307 6.16 -6.39 1.41
N ARG A 308 6.71 -7.60 1.31
CA ARG A 308 8.15 -7.87 1.50
C ARG A 308 8.90 -8.04 0.19
N ARG A 309 8.17 -8.33 -0.89
CA ARG A 309 8.67 -8.52 -2.25
C ARG A 309 7.97 -7.52 -3.18
N PRO A 310 8.32 -6.22 -3.11
CA PRO A 310 7.52 -5.12 -3.66
C PRO A 310 7.60 -4.95 -5.19
N VAL A 311 8.29 -5.85 -5.89
CA VAL A 311 8.38 -5.85 -7.35
C VAL A 311 7.37 -6.85 -7.88
N ILE A 312 6.50 -6.45 -8.79
CA ILE A 312 5.66 -7.41 -9.52
C ILE A 312 6.48 -7.91 -10.71
N GLY A 313 6.75 -9.22 -10.74
CA GLY A 313 7.50 -9.88 -11.82
C GLY A 313 6.58 -10.60 -12.79
N LEU A 314 6.80 -10.39 -14.09
CA LEU A 314 6.08 -11.08 -15.16
C LEU A 314 6.89 -12.28 -15.69
N PRO A 315 6.23 -13.29 -16.30
CA PRO A 315 6.90 -14.47 -16.85
C PRO A 315 7.87 -14.16 -17.99
N ASP A 316 7.63 -13.07 -18.71
CA ASP A 316 8.47 -12.60 -19.83
C ASP A 316 9.71 -11.81 -19.37
N GLY A 317 9.92 -11.70 -18.05
CA GLY A 317 11.07 -11.02 -17.46
C GLY A 317 10.91 -9.52 -17.28
N ARG A 318 9.72 -8.97 -17.55
CA ARG A 318 9.40 -7.57 -17.24
C ARG A 318 9.07 -7.40 -15.75
N TYR A 319 9.29 -6.18 -15.25
CA TYR A 319 9.07 -5.86 -13.84
C TYR A 319 8.32 -4.54 -13.67
N LEU A 320 7.41 -4.50 -12.70
CA LEU A 320 6.77 -3.28 -12.23
C LEU A 320 7.17 -3.04 -10.76
N TRP A 321 7.77 -1.89 -10.47
CA TRP A 321 8.14 -1.51 -9.10
C TRP A 321 7.67 -0.09 -8.76
N PRO A 322 6.41 0.09 -8.34
CA PRO A 322 5.78 1.41 -8.26
C PRO A 322 6.39 2.34 -7.21
N ARG A 323 6.80 1.78 -6.06
CA ARG A 323 7.31 2.54 -4.92
C ARG A 323 8.58 1.92 -4.34
N PRO A 324 9.75 2.14 -4.96
CA PRO A 324 10.99 1.53 -4.49
C PRO A 324 11.46 2.05 -3.13
N GLY A 325 11.21 3.32 -2.83
CA GLY A 325 11.65 3.94 -1.57
C GLY A 325 11.03 3.31 -0.30
N ASP A 326 9.83 2.73 -0.42
CA ASP A 326 9.11 2.16 0.72
C ASP A 326 9.72 0.84 1.20
N PHE A 327 10.47 0.15 0.33
CA PHE A 327 11.08 -1.14 0.63
C PHE A 327 11.99 -1.10 1.88
N SER A 328 12.57 0.07 2.18
CA SER A 328 13.39 0.26 3.39
C SER A 328 12.69 -0.11 4.70
N GLN A 329 11.35 -0.02 4.76
CA GLN A 329 10.54 -0.40 5.94
C GLN A 329 10.58 -1.89 6.26
N VAL A 330 10.72 -2.71 5.22
CA VAL A 330 10.56 -4.17 5.27
C VAL A 330 11.84 -4.90 4.91
N ALA A 331 12.93 -4.16 4.62
CA ALA A 331 14.16 -4.74 4.10
C ALA A 331 14.77 -5.78 5.06
N LEU A 332 14.69 -5.56 6.38
CA LEU A 332 15.19 -6.56 7.35
C LEU A 332 14.33 -7.83 7.36
N ASP A 333 13.01 -7.71 7.31
CA ASP A 333 12.09 -8.85 7.23
C ASP A 333 12.32 -9.63 5.93
N TRP A 334 12.45 -8.92 4.81
CA TRP A 334 12.80 -9.51 3.51
C TRP A 334 14.14 -10.25 3.57
N ALA A 335 15.17 -9.64 4.16
CA ALA A 335 16.49 -10.25 4.25
C ALA A 335 16.44 -11.54 5.10
N ALA A 336 15.66 -11.55 6.18
CA ALA A 336 15.42 -12.74 6.97
C ALA A 336 14.74 -13.84 6.16
N ASP A 337 13.67 -13.51 5.42
CA ASP A 337 12.94 -14.47 4.58
C ASP A 337 13.84 -15.08 3.49
N VAL A 338 14.64 -14.24 2.81
CA VAL A 338 15.57 -14.68 1.76
C VAL A 338 16.63 -15.62 2.33
N CYS A 339 17.15 -15.33 3.52
CA CYS A 339 18.15 -16.18 4.15
C CYS A 339 17.57 -17.51 4.68
N GLN A 340 16.27 -17.58 4.98
CA GLN A 340 15.60 -18.82 5.44
C GLN A 340 15.18 -19.74 4.29
N LEU A 341 14.91 -19.19 3.09
CA LEU A 341 14.54 -19.99 1.92
C LEU A 341 15.66 -20.91 1.42
N ASP A 342 16.87 -20.70 1.90
CA ASP A 342 18.06 -21.49 1.60
C ASP A 342 18.39 -22.52 2.71
N ASP A 343 17.50 -22.80 3.67
CA ASP A 343 17.74 -23.74 4.81
C ASP A 343 17.90 -25.24 4.42
N ASP A 344 18.14 -25.54 3.13
CA ASP A 344 18.86 -26.76 2.69
C ASP A 344 20.41 -26.57 2.75
N LEU A 345 20.91 -25.59 3.53
CA LEU A 345 22.33 -25.26 3.73
C LEU A 345 23.02 -25.96 4.90
#